data_AF-X0XNY5-F1
#
_entry.id   AF-X0XNY5-F1
#
_cell.length_a   1.000
_cell.length_b   1.000
_cell.length_c   1.000
_cell.angle_alpha   90.00
_cell.angle_beta   90.00
_cell.angle_gamma   90.00
#
_symmetry.space_group_name_H-M   'P 1'
#
loop_
_entity.id
_entity.type
_entity.pdbx_description
1 polymer ?
#
loop_
_entity_poly.entity_id
_entity_poly.type
_entity_poly.pdbx_seq_one_letter_code
_entity_poly.pdbx_strand_id
1 'polypeptide(L)'
;MNYDFIKTKIPVIGEAKIPSPIQRGKRGAQSQSFVSDTERIITDVNLDNLTMMIKEGKEIPSFEMAGPRRKIYFDPSKLKCALVTCGGLCPGLNDIIRSIVLELFYGYGVRNICGIRYGLQGFISKYCHDVMDLKPETVVNILEMGGTILGSSRGPQPI
;
A
#
# COMPACT_ATOMS: atom_id res chain seq x y z
N MET A 1 -19.87 -17.06 -10.45
CA MET A 1 -19.38 -16.82 -9.08
C MET A 1 -20.58 -16.56 -8.20
N ASN A 2 -20.68 -17.19 -7.03
CA ASN A 2 -21.75 -16.88 -6.10
C ASN A 2 -21.37 -15.57 -5.38
N TYR A 3 -22.08 -14.48 -5.70
CA TYR A 3 -21.82 -13.14 -5.15
C TYR A 3 -22.52 -12.90 -3.81
N ASP A 4 -23.22 -13.91 -3.27
CA ASP A 4 -24.06 -13.79 -2.08
C ASP A 4 -23.29 -13.39 -0.81
N PHE A 5 -21.96 -13.56 -0.78
CA PHE A 5 -21.13 -13.09 0.34
C PHE A 5 -19.68 -12.80 -0.08
N ILE A 6 -19.34 -11.53 -0.27
CA ILE A 6 -17.95 -11.10 -0.47
C ILE A 6 -17.39 -10.62 0.88
N LYS A 7 -16.39 -11.32 1.40
CA LYS A 7 -15.68 -10.87 2.60
C LYS A 7 -14.77 -9.68 2.23
N THR A 8 -15.24 -8.47 2.49
CA THR A 8 -14.53 -7.22 2.12
C THR A 8 -13.88 -6.49 3.29
N LYS A 9 -13.98 -7.03 4.51
CA LYS A 9 -13.39 -6.42 5.71
C LYS A 9 -11.88 -6.61 5.74
N ILE A 10 -11.15 -5.51 5.91
CA ILE A 10 -9.69 -5.50 6.00
C ILE A 10 -9.27 -5.74 7.46
N PRO A 11 -8.33 -6.67 7.73
CA PRO A 11 -7.81 -6.86 9.08
C PRO A 11 -7.00 -5.64 9.53
N VAL A 12 -7.17 -5.26 10.79
CA VAL A 12 -6.39 -4.19 11.42
C VAL A 12 -5.47 -4.78 12.49
N ILE A 13 -4.29 -4.19 12.61
CA ILE A 13 -3.25 -4.62 13.57
C ILE A 13 -3.47 -4.06 14.99
N GLY A 14 -4.39 -3.10 15.15
CA GLY A 14 -4.77 -2.51 16.42
C GLY A 14 -5.34 -1.10 16.25
N GLU A 15 -5.57 -0.42 17.38
CA GLU A 15 -6.16 0.92 17.39
C GLU A 15 -5.15 1.99 16.94
N ALA A 16 -5.52 2.81 15.95
CA ALA A 16 -4.70 3.91 15.45
C ALA A 16 -4.78 5.14 16.37
N LYS A 17 -3.69 5.46 17.08
CA LYS A 17 -3.65 6.53 18.10
C LYS A 17 -2.82 7.74 17.70
N ILE A 18 -1.93 7.59 16.73
CA ILE A 18 -0.92 8.60 16.40
C ILE A 18 -1.48 9.53 15.33
N PRO A 19 -1.47 10.87 15.52
CA PRO A 19 -1.87 11.80 14.46
C PRO A 19 -1.02 11.60 13.21
N SER A 20 -1.66 11.53 12.04
CA SER A 20 -0.93 11.39 10.78
C SER A 20 -0.06 12.63 10.51
N PRO A 21 1.22 12.46 10.13
CA PRO A 21 2.11 13.57 9.80
C PRO A 21 1.79 14.22 8.45
N ILE A 22 0.91 13.61 7.64
CA ILE A 22 0.57 14.16 6.32
C ILE A 22 -0.13 15.51 6.51
N GLN A 23 0.56 16.58 6.12
CA GLN A 23 0.03 17.95 6.06
C GLN A 23 -0.26 18.35 4.62
N ARG A 24 -1.31 17.78 4.01
CA ARG A 24 -1.73 18.15 2.65
C ARG A 24 -2.92 19.11 2.75
N GLY A 25 -2.71 20.36 2.32
CA GLY A 25 -3.75 21.40 2.37
C GLY A 25 -3.28 22.86 2.42
N LYS A 26 -1.96 23.16 2.46
CA LYS A 26 -1.46 24.56 2.50
C LYS A 26 -1.11 25.17 1.13
N ARG A 27 -1.37 24.49 0.01
CA ARG A 27 -1.12 25.04 -1.35
C ARG A 27 -2.27 24.73 -2.29
N GLY A 28 -3.24 25.64 -2.37
CA GLY A 28 -3.99 26.05 -3.58
C GLY A 28 -4.71 25.03 -4.48
N ALA A 29 -4.58 23.73 -4.26
CA ALA A 29 -5.21 22.68 -5.03
C ALA A 29 -5.95 21.75 -4.07
N GLN A 30 -7.24 21.56 -4.34
CA GLN A 30 -8.23 20.72 -3.63
C GLN A 30 -7.68 19.99 -2.40
N SER A 31 -8.12 20.43 -1.22
CA SER A 31 -7.92 19.73 0.04
C SER A 31 -8.33 18.26 -0.12
N GLN A 32 -7.35 17.38 -0.33
CA GLN A 32 -7.58 15.94 -0.22
C GLN A 32 -7.92 15.67 1.25
N SER A 33 -9.21 15.48 1.52
CA SER A 33 -9.70 15.16 2.85
C SER A 33 -9.16 13.79 3.28
N PHE A 34 -8.74 13.69 4.53
CA PHE A 34 -8.56 12.38 5.14
C PHE A 34 -9.83 11.55 4.96
N VAL A 35 -9.66 10.29 4.60
CA VAL A 35 -10.77 9.35 4.38
C VAL A 35 -11.23 8.82 5.73
N SER A 36 -12.55 8.69 5.92
CA SER A 36 -13.10 8.10 7.15
C SER A 36 -12.92 6.58 7.16
N ASP A 37 -12.69 6.00 8.34
CA ASP A 37 -12.65 4.53 8.50
C ASP A 37 -14.02 3.87 8.22
N THR A 38 -15.10 4.65 8.19
CA THR A 38 -16.45 4.20 7.84
C THR A 38 -16.80 4.43 6.38
N GLU A 39 -15.91 5.03 5.58
CA GLU A 39 -16.19 5.35 4.18
C GLU A 39 -16.03 4.12 3.30
N ARG A 40 -17.10 3.78 2.57
CA ARG A 40 -17.18 2.55 1.78
C ARG A 40 -17.70 2.82 0.37
N ILE A 41 -17.23 2.02 -0.58
CA ILE A 41 -17.67 2.03 -1.98
C ILE A 41 -18.42 0.74 -2.26
N ILE A 42 -19.66 0.84 -2.74
CA ILE A 42 -20.48 -0.30 -3.14
C ILE A 42 -19.81 -1.10 -4.27
N THR A 43 -19.95 -2.43 -4.25
CA THR A 43 -19.35 -3.29 -5.29
C THR A 43 -20.23 -3.43 -6.52
N ASP A 44 -21.54 -3.37 -6.34
CA ASP A 44 -22.53 -3.41 -7.42
C ASP A 44 -23.13 -2.02 -7.60
N VAL A 45 -23.19 -1.56 -8.85
CA VAL A 45 -23.75 -0.26 -9.25
C VAL A 45 -25.08 -0.44 -10.01
N ASN A 46 -25.57 -1.67 -10.15
CA ASN A 46 -26.89 -1.94 -10.67
C ASN A 46 -27.97 -1.54 -9.64
N LEU A 47 -28.81 -0.58 -10.02
CA LEU A 47 -29.82 0.00 -9.14
C LEU A 47 -30.91 -1.00 -8.71
N ASP A 48 -31.31 -1.89 -9.61
CA ASP A 48 -32.37 -2.87 -9.32
C ASP A 48 -31.89 -3.90 -8.29
N ASN A 49 -30.66 -4.38 -8.44
CA ASN A 49 -30.02 -5.30 -7.48
C ASN A 49 -29.89 -4.66 -6.10
N LEU A 50 -29.40 -3.41 -6.03
CA LEU A 50 -29.26 -2.67 -4.78
C LEU A 50 -30.63 -2.49 -4.10
N THR A 51 -31.65 -2.10 -4.88
CA THR A 51 -33.01 -1.91 -4.37
C THR A 51 -33.57 -3.22 -3.83
N MET A 52 -33.33 -4.35 -4.50
CA MET A 52 -33.74 -5.67 -4.03
C MET A 52 -33.05 -6.06 -2.72
N MET A 53 -31.72 -5.89 -2.63
CA MET A 53 -30.97 -6.16 -1.39
C MET A 53 -31.47 -5.32 -0.22
N ILE A 54 -31.73 -4.03 -0.45
CA ILE A 54 -32.28 -3.12 0.57
C ILE A 54 -33.67 -3.59 1.01
N LYS A 55 -34.55 -3.95 0.08
CA LYS A 55 -35.89 -4.47 0.38
C LYS A 55 -35.85 -5.77 1.18
N GLU A 56 -34.89 -6.64 0.90
CA GLU A 56 -34.67 -7.90 1.61
C GLU A 56 -33.93 -7.72 2.94
N GLY A 57 -33.53 -6.49 3.29
CA GLY A 57 -32.76 -6.21 4.51
C GLY A 57 -31.36 -6.81 4.52
N LYS A 58 -30.81 -7.13 3.34
CA LYS A 58 -29.46 -7.69 3.19
C LYS A 58 -28.41 -6.59 3.30
N GLU A 59 -27.27 -6.94 3.88
CA GLU A 59 -26.11 -6.04 3.91
C GLU A 59 -25.60 -5.81 2.49
N ILE A 60 -25.30 -4.55 2.14
CA ILE A 60 -24.81 -4.18 0.81
C ILE A 60 -23.31 -4.46 0.74
N PRO A 61 -22.85 -5.37 -0.15
CA PRO A 61 -21.42 -5.60 -0.32
C PRO A 61 -20.71 -4.32 -0.76
N SER A 62 -19.63 -3.99 -0.07
CA SER A 62 -18.87 -2.76 -0.29
C SER A 62 -17.41 -2.92 0.10
N PHE A 63 -16.51 -2.20 -0.54
CA PHE A 63 -15.08 -2.11 -0.21
C PHE A 63 -14.79 -0.90 0.68
N GLU A 64 -13.79 -1.03 1.54
CA GLU A 64 -13.24 0.10 2.31
C GLU A 64 -12.50 1.06 1.38
N MET A 65 -12.72 2.36 1.53
CA MET A 65 -12.05 3.37 0.70
C MET A 65 -10.58 3.54 1.11
N ALA A 66 -9.65 3.33 0.19
CA ALA A 66 -8.24 3.60 0.42
C ALA A 66 -7.95 5.11 0.48
N GLY A 67 -7.01 5.51 1.33
CA GLY A 67 -6.59 6.91 1.44
C GLY A 67 -5.96 7.23 2.79
N PRO A 68 -5.38 8.44 2.94
CA PRO A 68 -4.75 8.83 4.20
C PRO A 68 -5.79 8.90 5.32
N ARG A 69 -5.41 8.45 6.51
CA ARG A 69 -6.24 8.53 7.73
C ARG A 69 -5.75 9.61 8.66
N ARG A 70 -6.65 10.22 9.44
CA ARG A 70 -6.30 11.25 10.44
C ARG A 70 -5.38 10.72 11.53
N LYS A 71 -5.56 9.45 11.89
CA LYS A 71 -4.71 8.72 12.84
C LYS A 71 -4.13 7.49 12.18
N ILE A 72 -2.90 7.16 12.53
CA ILE A 72 -2.15 5.99 12.07
C ILE A 72 -1.72 5.14 13.27
N TYR A 73 -1.40 3.88 13.00
CA TYR A 73 -0.98 2.93 14.01
C TYR A 73 0.51 3.03 14.36
N PHE A 74 1.37 3.14 13.34
CA PHE A 74 2.82 3.17 13.51
C PHE A 74 3.34 4.59 13.77
N ASP A 75 4.31 4.69 14.67
CA ASP A 75 5.13 5.90 14.88
C ASP A 75 6.17 5.99 13.74
N PRO A 76 6.07 6.97 12.83
CA PRO A 76 6.99 7.05 11.69
C PRO A 76 8.46 7.21 12.08
N SER A 77 8.74 7.76 13.27
CA SER A 77 10.11 7.95 13.75
C SER A 77 10.82 6.66 14.14
N LYS A 78 10.05 5.59 14.40
CA LYS A 78 10.54 4.26 14.82
C LYS A 78 10.34 3.19 13.75
N LEU A 79 9.69 3.55 12.64
CA LEU A 79 9.31 2.62 11.61
C LEU A 79 10.50 2.28 10.71
N LYS A 80 10.67 0.98 10.44
CA LYS A 80 11.52 0.46 9.37
C LYS A 80 10.64 -0.18 8.31
N CYS A 81 10.77 0.26 7.06
CA CYS A 81 9.99 -0.24 5.94
C CYS A 81 10.89 -1.04 4.99
N ALA A 82 10.43 -2.22 4.60
CA ALA A 82 11.09 -3.04 3.58
C ALA A 82 10.20 -3.13 2.34
N LEU A 83 10.76 -2.87 1.16
CA LEU A 83 10.11 -3.05 -0.14
C LEU A 83 10.70 -4.28 -0.82
N VAL A 84 9.86 -5.08 -1.47
CA VAL A 84 10.28 -6.25 -2.24
C VAL A 84 9.41 -6.37 -3.49
N THR A 85 10.01 -6.75 -4.61
CA THR A 85 9.30 -7.09 -5.85
C THR A 85 9.46 -8.58 -6.15
N CYS A 86 8.34 -9.30 -6.30
CA CYS A 86 8.30 -10.75 -6.51
C CYS A 86 7.56 -11.10 -7.80
N GLY A 87 7.84 -12.28 -8.34
CA GLY A 87 7.14 -12.82 -9.52
C GLY A 87 7.66 -12.29 -10.85
N GLY A 88 6.77 -12.25 -11.85
CA GLY A 88 7.09 -11.74 -13.18
C GLY A 88 7.28 -10.21 -13.19
N LEU A 89 8.10 -9.72 -14.12
CA LEU A 89 8.29 -8.29 -14.30
C LEU A 89 7.10 -7.70 -15.07
N CYS A 90 6.70 -6.50 -14.67
CA CYS A 90 5.66 -5.69 -15.30
C CYS A 90 6.17 -4.25 -15.45
N PRO A 91 5.80 -3.51 -16.52
CA PRO A 91 6.07 -2.07 -16.58
C PRO A 91 5.52 -1.34 -15.34
N GLY A 92 6.27 -0.37 -14.82
CA GLY A 92 5.84 0.47 -13.69
C GLY A 92 6.31 0.04 -12.30
N LEU A 93 7.05 -1.07 -12.16
CA LEU A 93 7.55 -1.50 -10.83
C LEU A 93 8.48 -0.46 -10.19
N ASN A 94 9.34 0.19 -10.99
CA ASN A 94 10.20 1.26 -10.52
C ASN A 94 9.40 2.52 -10.13
N ASP A 95 8.32 2.84 -10.84
CA ASP A 95 7.39 3.91 -10.50
C ASP A 95 6.74 3.69 -9.14
N ILE A 96 6.33 2.45 -8.85
CA ILE A 96 5.76 2.05 -7.56
C ILE A 96 6.82 2.19 -6.46
N ILE A 97 8.03 1.64 -6.65
CA ILE A 97 9.12 1.74 -5.68
C ILE A 97 9.42 3.21 -5.36
N ARG A 98 9.61 4.04 -6.39
CA ARG A 98 9.90 5.47 -6.23
C ARG A 98 8.78 6.18 -5.48
N SER A 99 7.52 5.96 -5.86
CA SER A 99 6.37 6.61 -5.23
C SER A 99 6.25 6.26 -3.75
N ILE A 100 6.43 4.99 -3.40
CA ILE A 100 6.41 4.54 -2.00
C ILE A 100 7.56 5.17 -1.22
N VAL A 101 8.78 5.16 -1.75
CA VAL A 101 9.96 5.74 -1.07
C VAL A 101 9.78 7.23 -0.82
N LEU A 102 9.31 7.99 -1.81
CA LEU A 102 9.08 9.42 -1.67
C LEU A 102 7.94 9.74 -0.70
N GLU A 103 6.85 8.98 -0.71
CA GLU A 103 5.73 9.18 0.22
C GLU A 103 6.14 8.85 1.66
N LEU A 104 6.85 7.73 1.88
CA LEU A 104 7.39 7.38 3.19
C LEU A 104 8.35 8.46 3.70
N PHE A 105 9.26 8.93 2.86
CA PHE A 105 10.31 9.88 3.26
C PHE A 105 9.80 11.31 3.47
N TYR A 106 9.01 11.85 2.53
CA TYR A 106 8.54 13.23 2.57
C TYR A 106 7.15 13.37 3.20
N GLY A 107 6.24 12.42 2.96
CA GLY A 107 4.87 12.45 3.48
C GLY A 107 4.80 11.99 4.94
N TYR A 108 5.48 10.89 5.27
CA TYR A 108 5.45 10.31 6.61
C TYR A 108 6.70 10.57 7.46
N GLY A 109 7.80 11.05 6.87
CA GLY A 109 9.04 11.33 7.59
C GLY A 109 9.86 10.08 7.98
N VAL A 110 9.54 8.92 7.39
CA VAL A 110 10.26 7.66 7.64
C VAL A 110 11.65 7.74 7.02
N ARG A 111 12.68 7.41 7.81
CA ARG A 111 14.09 7.49 7.39
C ARG A 111 14.75 6.13 7.15
N ASN A 112 14.15 5.05 7.63
CA ASN A 112 14.70 3.71 7.52
C ASN A 112 13.88 2.90 6.52
N ILE A 113 14.22 3.03 5.24
CA ILE A 113 13.54 2.35 4.14
C ILE A 113 14.57 1.51 3.41
N CYS A 114 14.29 0.23 3.24
CA CYS A 114 15.21 -0.69 2.59
C CYS A 114 14.53 -1.51 1.50
N GLY A 115 15.28 -1.92 0.50
CA GLY A 115 14.87 -2.78 -0.59
C GLY A 115 15.45 -4.19 -0.42
N ILE A 116 14.60 -5.19 -0.48
CA ILE A 116 14.97 -6.60 -0.41
C ILE A 116 15.13 -7.11 -1.83
N ARG A 117 16.33 -7.57 -2.16
CA ARG A 117 16.69 -7.90 -3.53
C ARG A 117 16.24 -9.30 -3.92
N TYR A 118 15.89 -9.45 -5.19
CA TYR A 118 15.54 -10.74 -5.81
C TYR A 118 14.36 -11.43 -5.13
N GLY A 119 13.26 -10.70 -4.91
CA GLY A 119 12.02 -11.25 -4.38
C GLY A 119 12.16 -11.86 -2.98
N LEU A 120 11.43 -12.95 -2.73
CA LEU A 120 11.42 -13.58 -1.40
C LEU A 120 12.79 -14.19 -1.02
N GLN A 121 13.62 -14.55 -2.01
CA GLN A 121 14.99 -15.04 -1.75
C GLN A 121 15.84 -14.04 -0.99
N GLY A 122 15.59 -12.73 -1.14
CA GLY A 122 16.33 -11.70 -0.42
C GLY A 122 16.15 -11.72 1.10
N PHE A 123 15.15 -12.44 1.60
CA PHE A 123 14.97 -12.67 3.04
C PHE A 123 15.72 -13.90 3.57
N ILE A 124 16.20 -14.77 2.68
CA ILE A 124 16.82 -16.03 3.08
C ILE A 124 18.34 -15.88 3.09
N SER A 125 18.92 -15.99 4.29
CA SER A 125 20.36 -15.79 4.53
C SER A 125 21.26 -16.64 3.63
N LYS A 126 20.84 -17.85 3.26
CA LYS A 126 21.58 -18.76 2.37
C LYS A 126 21.92 -18.15 1.01
N TYR A 127 21.07 -17.27 0.46
CA TYR A 127 21.35 -16.63 -0.83
C TYR A 127 22.28 -15.43 -0.74
N CYS A 128 22.60 -14.96 0.48
CA CYS A 128 23.54 -13.88 0.74
C CYS A 128 23.25 -12.62 -0.11
N HIS A 129 21.98 -12.29 -0.32
CA HIS A 129 21.60 -11.08 -1.04
C HIS A 129 21.73 -9.85 -0.15
N ASP A 130 22.35 -8.80 -0.68
CA ASP A 130 22.44 -7.52 0.02
C ASP A 130 21.06 -6.84 0.14
N VAL A 131 20.87 -6.17 1.27
CA VAL A 131 19.76 -5.23 1.45
C VAL A 131 20.17 -3.88 0.91
N MET A 132 19.35 -3.32 0.02
CA MET A 132 19.59 -2.01 -0.58
C MET A 132 18.99 -0.91 0.29
N ASP A 133 19.75 0.13 0.60
CA ASP A 133 19.19 1.34 1.23
C ASP A 133 18.37 2.13 0.20
N LEU A 134 17.14 2.53 0.55
CA LEU A 134 16.24 3.25 -0.35
C LEU A 134 16.00 4.66 0.17
N LYS A 135 16.50 5.65 -0.56
CA LYS A 135 16.37 7.08 -0.26
C LYS A 135 15.91 7.85 -1.49
N PRO A 136 15.43 9.09 -1.35
CA PRO A 136 15.05 9.90 -2.50
C PRO A 136 16.14 9.94 -3.59
N GLU A 137 17.41 10.02 -3.19
CA GLU A 137 18.56 10.06 -4.09
C GLU A 137 18.75 8.74 -4.86
N THR A 138 18.46 7.61 -4.24
CA THR A 138 18.62 6.28 -4.88
C THR A 138 17.48 5.97 -5.85
N VAL A 139 16.35 6.68 -5.78
CA VAL A 139 15.17 6.45 -6.62
C VAL A 139 14.89 7.58 -7.63
N VAL A 140 15.78 8.56 -7.78
CA VAL A 140 15.52 9.72 -8.66
C VAL A 140 15.29 9.30 -10.12
N ASN A 141 16.20 8.49 -10.67
CA ASN A 141 16.28 8.20 -12.11
C ASN A 141 15.74 6.82 -12.52
N ILE A 142 15.05 6.13 -11.61
CA ILE A 142 14.67 4.72 -11.85
C ILE A 142 13.45 4.56 -12.75
N LEU A 143 12.71 5.64 -13.00
CA LEU A 143 11.52 5.65 -13.86
C LEU A 143 11.83 5.32 -15.32
N GLU A 144 13.03 5.66 -15.77
CA GLU A 144 13.48 5.41 -17.14
C GLU A 144 14.00 3.98 -17.31
N MET A 145 14.11 3.22 -16.21
CA MET A 145 14.65 1.86 -16.21
C MET A 145 13.52 0.83 -16.35
N GLY A 146 13.70 -0.11 -17.27
CA GLY A 146 12.86 -1.31 -17.35
C GLY A 146 13.03 -2.24 -16.15
N GLY A 147 12.01 -3.06 -15.88
CA GLY A 147 12.05 -4.04 -14.79
C GLY A 147 11.92 -3.40 -13.40
N THR A 148 12.77 -3.83 -12.46
CA THR A 148 12.79 -3.38 -11.07
C THR A 148 14.23 -3.26 -10.58
N ILE A 149 14.59 -2.16 -9.93
CA ILE A 149 15.92 -1.97 -9.33
C ILE A 149 16.24 -2.98 -8.22
N LEU A 150 15.21 -3.60 -7.63
CA LEU A 150 15.38 -4.62 -6.59
C LEU A 150 15.63 -6.02 -7.16
N GLY A 151 15.42 -6.23 -8.46
CA GLY A 151 15.30 -7.57 -9.01
C GLY A 151 14.05 -8.31 -8.51
N SER A 152 13.81 -9.50 -9.04
CA SER A 152 12.66 -10.33 -8.66
C SER A 152 13.05 -11.81 -8.67
N SER A 153 12.33 -12.63 -7.92
CA SER A 153 12.42 -14.10 -7.98
C SER A 153 11.02 -14.72 -7.95
N ARG A 154 10.96 -16.00 -8.29
CA ARG A 154 9.74 -16.81 -8.27
C ARG A 154 9.87 -17.94 -7.26
N GLY A 155 8.71 -18.37 -6.75
CA GLY A 155 8.61 -19.52 -5.87
C GLY A 155 8.64 -19.16 -4.39
N PRO A 156 7.99 -19.98 -3.55
CA PRO A 156 8.02 -19.80 -2.11
C PRO A 156 9.42 -20.04 -1.55
N GLN A 157 9.68 -19.53 -0.36
CA GLN A 157 10.92 -19.77 0.38
C GLN A 157 10.61 -20.56 1.65
N PRO A 158 11.53 -21.43 2.10
CA PRO A 158 11.40 -22.07 3.40
C PRO A 158 11.61 -21.01 4.50
N ILE A 159 10.58 -20.80 5.32
CA ILE A 159 10.58 -19.92 6.49
C ILE A 159 10.61 -20.76 7.76
#